data_AF-A8T0K6-F1
#
_entry.id   AF-A8T0K6-F1
#
_cell.length_a   1.000
_cell.length_b   1.000
_cell.length_c   1.000
_cell.angle_alpha   90.00
_cell.angle_beta   90.00
_cell.angle_gamma   90.00
#
_symmetry.space_group_name_H-M   'P 1'
#
loop_
_entity.id
_entity.type
_entity.pdbx_description
1 polymer ?
#
loop_
_entity_poly.entity_id
_entity_poly.type
_entity_poly.pdbx_seq_one_letter_code
_entity_poly.pdbx_strand_id
1 'polypeptide(L)'
;MQIAKVTILAALFTSATVHANADTVNLVQASKEVRLLSECASELATISTRESWVGSIEKVGVEDGQSSYSYTYNIYRIYGLGNTVKLGSVTVGKVYIPNPPADSSSFATYCSAETSELPIPPY
;
A
#
# COMPACT_ATOMS: atom_id res chain seq x y z
N MET A 1 -10.92 -5.07 -70.86
CA MET A 1 -10.36 -4.10 -69.90
C MET A 1 -11.00 -4.38 -68.54
N GLN A 2 -10.16 -4.81 -67.60
CA GLN A 2 -10.32 -5.07 -66.16
C GLN A 2 -11.65 -5.61 -65.57
N ILE A 3 -11.58 -6.87 -65.13
CA ILE A 3 -12.46 -7.52 -64.14
C ILE A 3 -12.01 -7.01 -62.76
N ALA A 4 -12.90 -6.34 -62.03
CA ALA A 4 -12.62 -5.86 -60.68
C ALA A 4 -12.49 -7.05 -59.73
N LYS A 5 -11.31 -7.21 -59.13
CA LYS A 5 -11.07 -8.15 -58.03
C LYS A 5 -11.68 -7.57 -56.76
N VAL A 6 -12.74 -8.18 -56.26
CA VAL A 6 -13.27 -7.90 -54.92
C VAL A 6 -12.41 -8.66 -53.93
N THR A 7 -11.44 -7.98 -53.33
CA THR A 7 -10.63 -8.52 -52.24
C THR A 7 -11.43 -8.44 -50.95
N ILE A 8 -11.75 -9.61 -50.39
CA ILE A 8 -12.38 -9.78 -49.08
C ILE A 8 -11.33 -9.40 -48.02
N LEU A 9 -11.49 -8.24 -47.36
CA LEU A 9 -10.75 -7.91 -46.15
C LEU A 9 -11.48 -8.54 -44.96
N ALA A 10 -11.07 -9.74 -44.57
CA ALA A 10 -11.44 -10.32 -43.29
C ALA A 10 -10.73 -9.51 -42.19
N ALA A 11 -11.46 -8.60 -41.53
CA ALA A 11 -10.98 -7.95 -40.32
C ALA A 11 -10.91 -9.00 -39.20
N LEU A 12 -9.72 -9.57 -38.98
CA LEU A 12 -9.42 -10.31 -37.75
C LEU A 12 -9.44 -9.30 -36.61
N PHE A 13 -10.57 -9.23 -35.90
CA PHE A 13 -10.61 -8.69 -34.55
C PHE A 13 -9.76 -9.63 -33.67
N THR A 14 -8.48 -9.32 -33.55
CA THR A 14 -7.65 -9.88 -32.48
C THR A 14 -8.09 -9.17 -31.20
N SER A 15 -9.07 -9.76 -30.52
CA SER A 15 -9.40 -9.42 -29.15
C SER A 15 -8.15 -9.69 -28.32
N ALA A 16 -7.34 -8.66 -28.09
CA ALA A 16 -6.31 -8.72 -27.06
C ALA A 16 -7.04 -8.91 -25.74
N THR A 17 -7.11 -10.16 -25.27
CA THR A 17 -7.50 -10.44 -23.90
C THR A 17 -6.40 -9.86 -23.03
N VAL A 18 -6.60 -8.63 -22.57
CA VAL A 18 -5.88 -8.11 -21.41
C VAL A 18 -6.25 -9.05 -20.28
N HIS A 19 -5.43 -10.08 -20.11
CA HIS A 19 -5.38 -10.83 -18.88
C HIS A 19 -4.83 -9.86 -17.85
N ALA A 20 -5.73 -9.07 -17.24
CA ALA A 20 -5.44 -8.49 -15.96
C ALA A 20 -5.14 -9.70 -15.07
N ASN A 21 -3.87 -9.92 -14.75
CA ASN A 21 -3.50 -10.79 -13.65
C ASN A 21 -4.26 -10.21 -12.45
N ALA A 22 -5.35 -10.87 -12.07
CA ALA A 22 -5.99 -10.64 -10.80
C ALA A 22 -4.95 -11.10 -9.78
N ASP A 23 -4.10 -10.16 -9.35
CA ASP A 23 -3.17 -10.37 -8.26
C ASP A 23 -4.04 -10.73 -7.06
N THR A 24 -4.08 -12.01 -6.74
CA THR A 24 -4.96 -12.51 -5.70
C THR A 24 -4.47 -11.90 -4.40
N VAL A 25 -5.30 -11.06 -3.79
CA VAL A 25 -4.97 -10.41 -2.51
C VAL A 25 -4.65 -11.52 -1.51
N ASN A 26 -3.39 -11.62 -1.10
CA ASN A 26 -2.98 -12.54 -0.06
C ASN A 26 -3.63 -12.11 1.25
N LEU A 27 -4.73 -12.76 1.62
CA LEU A 27 -5.54 -12.41 2.78
C LEU A 27 -4.75 -12.45 4.10
N VAL A 28 -3.74 -13.31 4.20
CA VAL A 28 -2.87 -13.39 5.38
C VAL A 28 -2.03 -12.13 5.49
N GLN A 29 -1.42 -11.71 4.38
CA GLN A 29 -0.65 -10.48 4.34
C GLN A 29 -1.54 -9.27 4.62
N ALA A 30 -2.68 -9.16 3.94
CA ALA A 30 -3.60 -8.04 4.12
C ALA A 30 -4.10 -7.94 5.57
N SER A 31 -4.49 -9.05 6.19
CA SER A 31 -4.94 -9.09 7.59
C SER A 31 -3.83 -8.65 8.55
N LYS A 32 -2.60 -9.03 8.27
CA LYS A 32 -1.44 -8.62 9.07
C LYS A 32 -1.16 -7.13 8.96
N GLU A 33 -1.18 -6.57 7.75
CA GLU A 33 -0.96 -5.12 7.55
C GLU A 33 -2.04 -4.30 8.27
N VAL A 34 -3.31 -4.73 8.19
CA VAL A 34 -4.41 -4.10 8.94
C VAL A 34 -4.17 -4.17 10.44
N ARG A 35 -3.76 -5.33 10.95
CA ARG A 35 -3.43 -5.50 12.38
C ARG A 35 -2.28 -4.57 12.79
N LEU A 36 -1.17 -4.59 12.07
CA LEU A 36 0.01 -3.77 12.39
C LEU A 36 -0.35 -2.28 12.40
N LEU A 37 -1.07 -1.82 11.38
CA LEU A 37 -1.48 -0.42 11.30
C LEU A 37 -2.49 -0.04 12.40
N SER A 38 -3.37 -0.96 12.80
CA SER A 38 -4.32 -0.73 13.89
C SER A 38 -3.65 -0.51 15.25
N GLU A 39 -2.46 -1.08 15.47
CA GLU A 39 -1.67 -0.83 16.69
C GLU A 39 -1.14 0.61 16.76
N CYS A 40 -1.09 1.32 15.62
CA CYS A 40 -0.64 2.72 15.49
C CYS A 40 -1.76 3.63 14.95
N ALA A 41 -3.02 3.34 15.32
CA ALA A 41 -4.18 4.06 14.82
C ALA A 41 -4.17 5.56 15.21
N SER A 42 -3.58 5.91 16.35
CA SER A 42 -3.42 7.31 16.79
C SER A 42 -2.55 8.11 15.83
N GLU A 43 -1.40 7.56 15.45
CA GLU A 43 -0.42 8.14 14.53
C GLU A 43 -0.99 8.21 13.11
N LEU A 44 -1.75 7.19 12.73
CA LEU A 44 -2.48 7.23 11.46
C LEU A 44 -3.50 8.37 11.45
N ALA A 45 -4.21 8.59 12.56
CA ALA A 45 -5.23 9.63 12.67
C ALA A 45 -4.66 11.06 12.63
N THR A 46 -3.38 11.27 12.99
CA THR A 46 -2.76 12.61 12.90
C THR A 46 -2.44 13.03 11.47
N ILE A 47 -2.24 12.06 10.56
CA ILE A 47 -1.92 12.29 9.15
C ILE A 47 -3.17 12.16 8.26
N SER A 48 -4.06 11.23 8.60
CA SER A 48 -5.16 10.83 7.73
C SER A 48 -6.27 11.88 7.65
N THR A 49 -6.87 11.97 6.47
CA THR A 49 -8.05 12.79 6.20
C THR A 49 -9.17 11.88 5.67
N ARG A 50 -10.38 12.42 5.52
CA ARG A 50 -11.52 11.63 5.02
C ARG A 50 -11.30 10.99 3.65
N GLU A 51 -10.48 11.61 2.81
CA GLU A 51 -10.21 11.19 1.43
C GLU A 51 -8.85 10.50 1.27
N SER A 52 -8.19 10.18 2.39
CA SER A 52 -6.88 9.54 2.33
C SER A 52 -6.95 8.01 2.30
N TRP A 53 -5.95 7.39 1.69
CA TRP A 53 -5.73 5.94 1.72
C TRP A 53 -4.26 5.62 1.95
N VAL A 54 -4.00 4.39 2.38
CA VAL A 54 -2.65 3.83 2.45
C VAL A 54 -2.27 3.31 1.07
N GLY A 55 -1.21 3.88 0.47
CA GLY A 55 -0.84 3.60 -0.92
C GLY A 55 0.28 2.59 -1.08
N SER A 56 1.41 2.80 -0.38
CA SER A 56 2.58 1.92 -0.46
C SER A 56 3.08 1.55 0.93
N ILE A 57 3.63 0.34 1.02
CA ILE A 57 4.14 -0.25 2.25
C ILE A 57 5.60 -0.63 2.00
N GLU A 58 6.50 -0.06 2.78
CA GLU A 58 7.92 -0.39 2.76
C GLU A 58 8.26 -1.24 4.00
N LYS A 59 8.78 -2.44 3.80
CA LYS A 59 9.26 -3.30 4.89
C LYS A 59 10.75 -3.14 5.03
N VAL A 60 11.21 -2.82 6.24
CA VAL A 60 12.63 -2.76 6.60
C VAL A 60 12.91 -3.81 7.66
N GLY A 61 13.91 -4.65 7.39
CA GLY A 61 14.29 -5.76 8.27
C GLY A 61 13.70 -7.11 7.88
N VAL A 62 14.24 -8.17 8.47
CA VAL A 62 13.76 -9.54 8.30
C VAL A 62 12.82 -9.85 9.46
N GLU A 63 11.65 -10.33 9.13
CA GLU A 63 10.76 -10.92 10.12
C GLU A 63 11.23 -12.34 10.38
N ASP A 64 12.21 -12.43 11.26
CA ASP A 64 12.64 -13.67 11.88
C ASP A 64 12.25 -13.62 13.35
N GLY A 65 12.02 -14.77 13.97
CA GLY A 65 11.38 -14.88 15.31
C GLY A 65 12.09 -14.13 16.45
N GLN A 66 13.29 -13.62 16.21
CA GLN A 66 14.10 -12.84 17.14
C GLN A 66 14.68 -11.55 16.53
N SER A 67 14.24 -11.14 15.34
CA SER A 67 14.74 -9.95 14.66
C SER A 67 13.74 -8.80 14.73
N SER A 68 14.22 -7.60 15.04
CA SER A 68 13.42 -6.38 14.95
C SER A 68 13.13 -6.06 13.48
N TYR A 69 11.92 -5.58 13.22
CA TYR A 69 11.48 -5.20 11.87
C TYR A 69 10.57 -3.97 11.93
N SER A 70 10.42 -3.27 10.82
CA SER A 70 9.49 -2.15 10.71
C SER A 70 8.77 -2.12 9.37
N TYR A 71 7.57 -1.54 9.38
CA TYR A 71 6.75 -1.28 8.22
C TYR A 71 6.46 0.21 8.14
N THR A 72 6.71 0.83 6.99
CA THR A 72 6.35 2.22 6.73
C THR A 72 5.17 2.26 5.77
N TYR A 73 4.05 2.79 6.24
CA TYR A 73 2.81 2.97 5.51
C TYR A 73 2.74 4.41 5.01
N ASN A 74 2.73 4.61 3.70
CA ASN A 74 2.59 5.93 3.10
C ASN A 74 1.10 6.27 2.91
N ILE A 75 0.70 7.44 3.41
CA ILE A 75 -0.68 7.94 3.34
C ILE A 75 -0.77 8.98 2.22
N TYR A 76 -1.75 8.79 1.36
CA TYR A 76 -1.98 9.62 0.20
C TYR A 76 -3.40 10.16 0.17
N ARG A 77 -3.62 11.24 -0.58
CA ARG A 77 -4.94 11.81 -0.89
C ARG A 77 -5.02 12.19 -2.37
N ILE A 78 -6.21 12.08 -2.97
CA ILE A 78 -6.51 12.59 -4.30
C ILE A 78 -6.81 14.07 -4.16
N TYR A 79 -6.22 14.88 -5.01
CA TYR A 79 -6.52 16.30 -5.14
C TYR A 79 -6.74 16.68 -6.62
N GLY A 80 -7.60 17.66 -6.87
CA GLY A 80 -7.93 18.13 -8.21
C GLY A 80 -8.41 17.02 -9.15
N LEU A 81 -7.95 17.06 -10.41
CA LEU A 81 -8.32 16.14 -11.49
C LEU A 81 -7.62 14.77 -11.41
N GLY A 82 -7.62 14.15 -10.22
CA GLY A 82 -7.06 12.80 -10.03
C GLY A 82 -5.57 12.76 -9.70
N ASN A 83 -4.97 13.88 -9.26
CA ASN A 83 -3.58 13.88 -8.81
C ASN A 83 -3.49 13.32 -7.39
N THR A 84 -2.39 12.64 -7.09
CA THR A 84 -2.15 12.06 -5.76
C THR A 84 -1.08 12.86 -5.03
N VAL A 85 -1.33 13.25 -3.78
CA VAL A 85 -0.34 13.87 -2.88
C VAL A 85 -0.06 12.96 -1.69
N LYS A 86 1.22 12.82 -1.31
CA LYS A 86 1.61 12.11 -0.07
C LYS A 86 1.39 13.06 1.11
N LEU A 87 0.46 12.70 2.00
CA LEU A 87 0.20 13.44 3.23
C LEU A 87 1.26 13.18 4.31
N GLY A 88 1.83 11.98 4.30
CA GLY A 88 2.83 11.58 5.27
C GLY A 88 3.05 10.08 5.29
N SER A 89 3.68 9.59 6.35
CA SER A 89 3.91 8.16 6.60
C SER A 89 3.76 7.81 8.07
N VAL A 90 3.29 6.59 8.33
CA VAL A 90 3.32 5.97 9.65
C VAL A 90 4.30 4.81 9.61
N THR A 91 5.28 4.81 10.51
CA THR A 91 6.17 3.67 10.73
C THR A 91 5.71 2.88 11.93
N VAL A 92 5.41 1.60 11.71
CA VAL A 92 5.13 0.61 12.75
C VAL A 92 6.38 -0.23 12.93
N GLY A 93 7.05 -0.08 14.05
CA GLY A 93 8.22 -0.87 14.38
C GLY A 93 7.96 -1.92 15.45
N LYS A 94 8.62 -3.06 15.31
CA LYS A 94 8.55 -4.20 16.22
C LYS A 94 9.95 -4.50 16.71
N VAL A 95 10.17 -4.27 17.99
CA VAL A 95 11.46 -4.49 18.65
C VAL A 95 11.39 -5.80 19.43
N TYR A 96 12.27 -6.74 19.12
CA TYR A 96 12.33 -8.00 19.86
C TYR A 96 12.70 -7.75 21.33
N ILE A 97 12.01 -8.41 22.25
CA ILE A 97 12.28 -8.34 23.70
C ILE A 97 13.00 -9.64 24.10
N PRO A 98 14.30 -9.59 24.44
CA PRO A 98 14.98 -10.73 25.04
C PRO A 98 14.37 -11.03 26.42
N ASN A 99 13.95 -12.28 26.63
CA ASN A 99 13.18 -12.73 27.81
C ASN A 99 11.82 -11.99 27.94
N PRO A 100 10.80 -12.42 27.17
CA PRO A 100 9.52 -11.72 27.13
C PRO A 100 8.81 -11.72 28.49
N PRO A 101 7.86 -10.78 28.70
CA PRO A 101 7.06 -10.75 29.92
C PRO A 101 6.18 -12.01 30.03
N ALA A 102 5.58 -12.23 31.20
CA ALA A 102 4.74 -13.40 31.47
C ALA A 102 3.47 -13.48 30.58
N ASP A 103 3.13 -12.39 29.90
CA ASP A 103 2.09 -12.33 28.88
C ASP A 103 2.51 -12.94 27.53
N SER A 104 3.75 -13.44 27.43
CA SER A 104 4.35 -14.03 26.22
C SER A 104 4.52 -13.07 25.05
N SER A 105 4.53 -11.75 25.29
CA SER A 105 4.79 -10.75 24.26
C SER A 105 6.28 -10.72 23.86
N SER A 106 6.63 -11.33 22.71
CA SER A 106 8.02 -11.35 22.21
C SER A 106 8.49 -10.05 21.57
N PHE A 107 7.60 -9.06 21.40
CA PHE A 107 7.90 -7.80 20.72
C PHE A 107 7.25 -6.61 21.42
N ALA A 108 7.97 -5.49 21.47
CA ALA A 108 7.42 -4.18 21.76
C ALA A 108 7.08 -3.47 20.43
N THR A 109 5.91 -2.85 20.36
CA THR A 109 5.53 -1.99 19.23
C THR A 109 5.92 -0.54 19.50
N TYR A 110 6.47 0.14 18.49
CA TYR A 110 6.56 1.59 18.48
C TYR A 110 5.93 2.14 17.20
N CYS A 111 5.39 3.35 17.31
CA CYS A 111 4.71 4.05 16.24
C CYS A 111 5.38 5.40 16.03
N SER A 112 5.58 5.80 14.78
CA SER A 112 6.08 7.13 14.43
C SER A 112 5.28 7.68 13.26
N ALA A 113 4.82 8.93 13.38
CA ALA A 113 4.14 9.67 12.32
C ALA A 113 5.08 10.73 11.75
N GLU A 114 5.15 10.83 10.43
CA GLU A 114 5.87 11.88 9.72
C GLU A 114 4.92 12.54 8.71
N THR A 115 4.62 13.82 8.90
CA THR A 115 3.81 14.61 7.96
C THR A 115 4.69 15.14 6.84
N SER A 116 4.25 15.02 5.59
CA SER A 116 4.92 15.66 4.47
C SER A 116 4.73 17.19 4.57
N GLU A 117 5.83 17.95 4.59
CA GLU A 117 5.80 19.43 4.62
C GLU A 117 5.42 20.08 3.28
N LEU A 118 5.10 19.29 2.25
CA LEU A 118 4.74 19.84 0.95
C LEU A 118 3.45 20.67 1.09
N PRO A 119 3.41 21.91 0.57
CA PRO A 119 2.21 22.73 0.63
C PRO A 119 1.08 21.98 -0.04
N ILE A 120 0.10 21.56 0.75
CA ILE A 120 -1.12 20.94 0.25
C ILE A 120 -1.86 22.06 -0.52
N PRO A 121 -1.96 22.00 -1.85
CA PRO A 121 -2.66 23.05 -2.58
C PRO A 121 -4.11 23.11 -2.10
N PRO A 122 -4.65 24.31 -1.79
CA PRO A 122 -6.08 24.43 -1.53
C PRO A 122 -6.82 24.05 -2.81
N TYR A 123 -7.79 23.15 -2.64
CA TYR A 123 -8.78 22.62 -3.60
C TYR A 123 -8.71 23.11 -5.05
#